data_AF-H1LY76-F1
#
_entry.id   AF-H1LY76-F1
#
_cell.length_a   1.000
_cell.length_b   1.000
_cell.length_c   1.000
_cell.angle_alpha   90.00
_cell.angle_beta   90.00
_cell.angle_gamma   90.00
#
_symmetry.space_group_name_H-M   'P 1'
#
loop_
_entity.id
_entity.type
_entity.pdbx_description
1 polymer ?
#
loop_
_entity_poly.entity_id
_entity_poly.type
_entity_poly.pdbx_seq_one_letter_code
_entity_poly.pdbx_strand_id
1 'polypeptide(L)'
;MRDCIVLLGRAGLEYHDEQGIKYFVDSELCMGDEYDYAIYVDSIKHMDSDISLNTKEKNQIAEKVLLLCKKNGIKPQLFYDNLNSSL
;
A
#
# COMPACT_ATOMS: atom_id res chain seq x y z
N MET A 1 6.30 -7.21 16.63
CA MET A 1 6.91 -5.94 16.15
C MET A 1 5.85 -4.84 16.23
N ARG A 2 6.15 -3.58 15.91
CA ARG A 2 5.09 -2.56 15.73
C ARG A 2 4.83 -2.40 14.24
N ASP A 3 3.57 -2.14 13.86
CA ASP A 3 3.22 -1.78 12.49
C ASP A 3 4.12 -0.64 11.99
N CYS A 4 4.78 -0.82 10.85
CA CYS A 4 5.60 0.22 10.24
C CYS A 4 5.59 0.17 8.71
N ILE A 5 6.00 1.27 8.10
CA ILE A 5 6.19 1.39 6.65
C ILE A 5 7.65 1.69 6.35
N VAL A 6 8.16 1.14 5.25
CA VAL A 6 9.48 1.44 4.70
C VAL A 6 9.30 2.00 3.29
N LEU A 7 9.81 3.20 3.04
CA LEU A 7 9.76 3.81 1.72
C LEU A 7 10.90 3.27 0.85
N LEU A 8 10.57 2.64 -0.28
CA LEU A 8 11.55 2.14 -1.25
C LEU A 8 11.82 3.15 -2.37
N GLY A 9 11.53 4.43 -2.12
CA GLY A 9 11.62 5.49 -3.14
C GLY A 9 10.60 5.28 -4.25
N ARG A 10 11.07 5.18 -5.49
CA ARG A 10 10.22 4.94 -6.68
C ARG A 10 9.75 3.50 -6.83
N ALA A 11 10.32 2.57 -6.05
CA ALA A 11 10.05 1.14 -6.18
C ALA A 11 8.84 0.67 -5.34
N GLY A 12 8.21 1.55 -4.56
CA GLY A 12 7.05 1.20 -3.75
C GLY A 12 7.21 1.49 -2.26
N LEU A 13 6.36 0.85 -1.48
CA LEU A 13 6.35 0.88 -0.03
C LEU A 13 6.29 -0.56 0.51
N GLU A 14 7.03 -0.84 1.58
CA GLU A 14 6.83 -2.06 2.35
C GLU A 14 5.99 -1.77 3.58
N TYR A 15 5.05 -2.65 3.88
CA TYR A 15 4.30 -2.64 5.14
C TYR A 15 4.68 -3.86 5.96
N HIS A 16 5.11 -3.65 7.20
CA HIS A 16 5.43 -4.71 8.14
C HIS A 16 4.41 -4.65 9.27
N ASP A 17 3.64 -5.71 9.47
CA ASP A 17 2.64 -5.76 10.53
C ASP A 17 3.23 -6.18 11.89
N GLU A 18 2.41 -6.08 12.94
CA GLU A 18 2.80 -6.46 14.29
C GLU A 18 3.22 -7.94 14.44
N GLN A 19 2.72 -8.81 13.57
CA GLN A 19 3.01 -10.26 13.54
C GLN A 19 4.32 -10.55 12.79
N GLY A 20 4.88 -9.54 12.10
CA GLY A 20 6.11 -9.66 11.32
C GLY A 20 5.90 -10.09 9.87
N ILE A 21 4.66 -10.08 9.38
CA ILE A 21 4.36 -10.33 7.98
C ILE A 21 4.68 -9.08 7.18
N LYS A 22 5.31 -9.28 6.02
CA LYS A 22 5.70 -8.21 5.10
C LYS A 22 4.84 -8.22 3.85
N TYR A 23 4.39 -7.04 3.49
CA TYR A 23 3.59 -6.80 2.30
C TYR A 23 4.29 -5.78 1.42
N PHE A 24 4.39 -6.10 0.14
CA PHE A 24 4.75 -5.13 -0.88
C PHE A 24 3.49 -4.36 -1.24
N VAL A 25 3.56 -3.05 -1.08
CA VAL A 25 2.52 -2.10 -1.44
C VAL A 25 3.01 -1.38 -2.68
N ASP A 26 2.44 -1.76 -3.81
CA ASP A 26 2.77 -1.13 -5.08
C ASP A 26 2.35 0.34 -5.04
N SER A 27 3.33 1.22 -5.25
CA SER A 27 3.10 2.65 -5.15
C SER A 27 4.09 3.46 -5.97
N GLU A 28 3.60 4.53 -6.59
CA GLU A 28 4.42 5.48 -7.33
C GLU A 28 4.65 6.75 -6.51
N LEU A 29 5.90 7.24 -6.49
CA LEU A 29 6.23 8.54 -5.93
C LEU A 29 5.79 9.63 -6.91
N CYS A 30 4.98 10.56 -6.45
CA CYS A 30 4.40 11.62 -7.26
C CYS A 30 5.09 12.96 -6.97
N MET A 31 5.52 13.66 -8.04
CA MET A 31 6.21 14.96 -7.95
C MET A 31 5.21 16.13 -8.06
N GLY A 32 4.07 16.04 -7.38
CA GLY A 32 2.99 17.02 -7.44
C GLY A 32 2.49 17.44 -6.06
N ASP A 33 1.67 18.50 -6.01
CA ASP A 33 1.20 19.10 -4.75
C ASP A 33 0.03 18.34 -4.10
N GLU A 34 -0.63 17.47 -4.85
CA GLU A 34 -1.86 16.79 -4.43
C GLU A 34 -1.59 15.63 -3.46
N TYR A 35 -0.62 14.78 -3.77
CA TYR A 35 -0.22 13.63 -2.95
C TYR A 35 1.23 13.24 -3.27
N ASP A 36 1.91 12.70 -2.25
CA ASP A 36 3.30 12.26 -2.35
C ASP A 36 3.40 10.86 -2.99
N TYR A 37 2.39 10.01 -2.76
CA TYR A 37 2.37 8.63 -3.26
C TYR A 37 1.00 8.20 -3.80
N ALA A 38 0.96 7.62 -5.00
CA ALA A 38 -0.17 6.84 -5.48
C ALA A 38 -0.01 5.40 -5.02
N ILE A 39 -1.01 4.81 -4.36
CA ILE A 39 -1.00 3.42 -3.88
C ILE A 39 -2.04 2.62 -4.67
N TYR A 40 -1.61 1.54 -5.31
CA TYR A 40 -2.48 0.63 -6.06
C TYR A 40 -2.89 -0.55 -5.18
N VAL A 41 -4.11 -0.49 -4.65
CA VAL A 41 -4.57 -1.42 -3.60
C VAL A 41 -4.63 -2.86 -4.11
N ASP A 42 -5.07 -3.06 -5.35
CA ASP A 42 -5.20 -4.38 -5.94
C ASP A 42 -3.86 -5.06 -6.23
N SER A 43 -2.75 -4.30 -6.28
CA SER A 43 -1.39 -4.82 -6.49
C SER A 43 -0.70 -5.23 -5.19
N ILE A 44 -1.33 -5.04 -4.02
CA ILE A 44 -0.75 -5.44 -2.73
C ILE A 44 -0.57 -6.96 -2.68
N LYS A 45 0.60 -7.39 -2.23
CA LYS A 45 0.98 -8.82 -2.13
C LYS A 45 1.90 -9.09 -0.95
N HIS A 46 1.98 -10.35 -0.53
CA HIS A 46 3.03 -10.79 0.39
C HIS A 46 4.42 -10.65 -0.26
N MET A 47 5.44 -10.32 0.54
CA MET A 47 6.83 -10.32 0.07
C MET A 47 7.48 -11.70 0.16
N ASP A 48 7.14 -12.44 1.21
CA ASP A 48 7.81 -13.70 1.58
C ASP A 48 6.93 -14.94 1.29
N SER A 49 5.85 -14.78 0.52
CA SER A 49 4.89 -15.86 0.21
C SER A 49 4.21 -15.63 -1.13
N ASP A 50 3.93 -16.72 -1.85
CA ASP A 50 3.15 -16.72 -3.09
C ASP A 50 1.63 -16.81 -2.86
N ILE A 51 1.18 -16.76 -1.59
CA ILE A 51 -0.25 -16.75 -1.26
C ILE A 51 -0.87 -15.45 -1.75
N SER A 52 -1.94 -15.54 -2.53
CA SER A 52 -2.69 -14.37 -2.99
C SER A 52 -3.58 -13.83 -1.87
N LEU A 53 -3.51 -12.52 -1.65
CA LEU A 53 -4.44 -11.79 -0.79
C LEU A 53 -5.79 -11.60 -1.49
N ASN A 54 -6.87 -11.74 -0.73
CA ASN A 54 -8.21 -11.37 -1.20
C ASN A 54 -8.43 -9.85 -1.06
N THR A 55 -9.48 -9.34 -1.71
CA THR A 55 -9.81 -7.90 -1.71
C THR A 55 -9.98 -7.31 -0.30
N LYS A 56 -10.57 -8.07 0.63
CA LYS A 56 -10.75 -7.60 2.02
C LYS A 56 -9.41 -7.41 2.72
N GLU A 57 -8.49 -8.36 2.57
CA GLU A 57 -7.16 -8.27 3.16
C GLU A 57 -6.37 -7.11 2.57
N LYS A 58 -6.41 -6.93 1.25
CA LYS A 58 -5.76 -5.79 0.56
C LYS A 58 -6.29 -4.45 1.07
N ASN A 59 -7.61 -4.32 1.22
CA ASN A 59 -8.24 -3.11 1.78
C ASN A 59 -7.80 -2.84 3.22
N GLN A 60 -7.74 -3.87 4.06
CA GLN A 60 -7.28 -3.73 5.45
C GLN A 60 -5.81 -3.28 5.52
N ILE A 61 -4.94 -3.83 4.67
CA ILE A 61 -3.54 -3.42 4.57
C ILE A 61 -3.44 -1.96 4.09
N ALA A 62 -4.19 -1.59 3.04
CA ALA A 62 -4.21 -0.22 2.52
C ALA A 62 -4.67 0.80 3.58
N GLU A 63 -5.68 0.48 4.39
CA GLU A 63 -6.13 1.33 5.50
C GLU A 63 -5.04 1.52 6.57
N LYS A 64 -4.31 0.45 6.91
CA LYS A 64 -3.19 0.52 7.87
C LYS A 64 -2.05 1.37 7.34
N VAL A 65 -1.67 1.17 6.08
CA VAL A 65 -0.64 1.95 5.38
C VAL A 65 -1.04 3.43 5.34
N LEU A 66 -2.28 3.74 4.97
CA LEU A 66 -2.82 5.10 4.93
C LEU A 66 -2.68 5.80 6.29
N LEU A 67 -3.01 5.11 7.38
CA LEU A 67 -2.87 5.65 8.73
C LEU A 67 -1.41 5.90 9.11
N LEU A 68 -0.49 4.99 8.73
CA LEU A 68 0.94 5.13 9.00
C LEU A 68 1.57 6.27 8.18
N CYS A 69 1.23 6.40 6.90
CA CYS A 69 1.68 7.51 6.07
C CYS A 69 1.26 8.86 6.67
N LYS A 70 -0.02 9.01 7.04
CA LYS A 70 -0.54 10.25 7.66
C LYS A 70 0.17 10.59 8.97
N LYS A 71 0.48 9.58 9.81
CA LYS A 71 1.25 9.78 11.05
C LYS A 71 2.67 10.28 10.80
N ASN A 72 3.25 9.97 9.65
CA ASN A 72 4.60 10.40 9.25
C ASN A 72 4.59 11.65 8.34
N GLY A 73 3.44 12.32 8.18
CA GLY A 73 3.32 13.51 7.35
C GLY A 73 3.33 13.26 5.84
N ILE A 74 3.20 12.00 5.42
CA ILE A 74 3.13 11.59 4.02
C ILE A 74 1.66 11.64 3.58
N LYS A 75 1.40 12.18 2.38
CA LYS A 75 0.08 12.27 1.75
C LYS A 75 -0.08 11.17 0.70
N PRO A 76 -0.63 9.99 1.05
CA PRO A 76 -0.93 8.97 0.05
C PRO A 76 -2.32 9.18 -0.56
N GLN A 77 -2.48 8.71 -1.80
CA GLN A 77 -3.76 8.58 -2.48
C GLN A 77 -3.98 7.12 -2.86
N LEU A 78 -5.14 6.55 -2.52
CA LEU A 78 -5.48 5.17 -2.88
C LEU A 78 -6.14 5.13 -4.26
N PHE A 79 -5.73 4.14 -5.05
CA PHE A 79 -6.32 3.78 -6.34
C PHE A 79 -6.73 2.31 -6.30
N TYR A 80 -7.93 2.05 -6.81
CA TYR A 80 -8.52 0.73 -6.95
C TYR A 80 -8.71 0.47 -8.43
N ASP A 81 -8.45 -0.75 -8.88
CA ASP A 81 -8.78 -1.14 -10.22
C ASP A 81 -10.31 -1.11 -10.37
N ASN A 82 -10.82 -0.16 -11.14
CA ASN A 82 -12.21 -0.15 -11.55
C ASN A 82 -12.44 -1.27 -12.57
N LEU A 83 -12.51 -2.52 -12.12
CA LEU A 83 -12.92 -3.67 -12.94
C LEU A 83 -14.41 -3.62 -13.37
N ASN A 84 -15.10 -2.49 -13.15
CA ASN A 84 -16.42 -2.21 -13.71
C ASN A 84 -16.37 -1.03 -14.70
N SER A 85 -15.44 -1.05 -15.64
CA SER A 85 -15.69 -0.43 -16.95
C SER A 85 -16.27 -1.51 -17.85
N SER A 86 -17.60 -1.55 -17.90
CA SER A 86 -18.41 -2.45 -18.71
C SER A 86 -17.90 -2.60 -20.13
N LEU A 87 -17.80 -3.84 -20.62
CA LEU A 87 -18.21 -4.28 -21.96
C LEU A 87 -18.74 -5.72 -21.87
#